data_AF-A0A8S3GTD4-F1
#
_entry.id   AF-A0A8S3GTD4-F1
#
_cell.length_a   1.000
_cell.length_b   1.000
_cell.length_c   1.000
_cell.angle_alpha   90.00
_cell.angle_beta   90.00
_cell.angle_gamma   90.00
#
_symmetry.space_group_name_H-M   'P 1'
#
loop_
_entity.id
_entity.type
_entity.pdbx_description
1 polymer ?
#
loop_
_entity_poly.entity_id
_entity_poly.type
_entity_poly.pdbx_seq_one_letter_code
_entity_poly.pdbx_strand_id
1 'polypeptide(L)' 'MINAFAVNGMGTQAVELYREMPNNLRDHVSQICVLNACSHAGLLHEARTIFNEIS' A
#
# COMPACT_ATOMS: atom_id res chain seq x y z
N MET A 1 3.47 9.02 4.98
CA MET A 1 4.42 7.96 5.38
C MET A 1 4.49 6.84 4.35
N ILE A 2 3.38 6.18 3.97
CA ILE A 2 3.35 5.14 2.91
C ILE A 2 3.98 5.64 1.58
N ASN A 3 3.66 6.87 1.15
CA ASN A 3 4.25 7.46 -0.05
C ASN A 3 5.79 7.56 0.00
N ALA A 4 6.37 7.80 1.19
CA ALA A 4 7.82 7.86 1.34
C ALA A 4 8.47 6.49 1.14
N PHE A 5 7.82 5.42 1.60
CA PHE A 5 8.27 4.06 1.33
C PHE A 5 8.12 3.69 -0.16
N ALA A 6 7.01 4.10 -0.79
CA ALA A 6 6.76 3.88 -2.21
C ALA A 6 7.88 4.45 -3.11
N VAL A 7 8.27 5.71 -2.90
CA VAL A 7 9.27 6.39 -3.75
C VAL A 7 10.71 5.89 -3.52
N ASN A 8 10.99 5.24 -2.38
CA ASN A 8 12.31 4.72 -2.05
C ASN A 8 12.46 3.21 -2.39
N GLY A 9 11.52 2.62 -3.13
CA GLY A 9 11.55 1.19 -3.46
C GLY A 9 11.26 0.25 -2.29
N MET A 10 10.81 0.79 -1.16
CA MET A 10 10.50 0.07 0.07
C MET A 10 9.05 -0.43 0.07
N GLY A 11 8.66 -1.12 -1.02
CA GLY A 11 7.27 -1.54 -1.25
C GLY A 11 6.72 -2.44 -0.15
N THR A 12 7.52 -3.39 0.36
CA THR A 12 7.09 -4.31 1.42
C THR A 12 6.76 -3.57 2.71
N GLN A 13 7.61 -2.62 3.12
CA GLN A 13 7.39 -1.80 4.31
C GLN A 13 6.17 -0.88 4.16
N ALA A 14 5.90 -0.41 2.93
CA ALA A 14 4.68 0.34 2.64
C ALA A 14 3.42 -0.51 2.85
N VAL A 15 3.45 -1.78 2.45
CA VAL A 15 2.36 -2.75 2.63
C VAL A 15 2.17 -3.11 4.11
N GLU A 16 3.25 -3.37 4.84
CA GLU A 16 3.20 -3.65 6.28
C GLU A 16 2.58 -2.48 7.04
N LEU A 17 3.07 -1.26 6.81
CA LEU A 17 2.52 -0.07 7.46
C LEU A 17 1.03 0.13 7.13
N TYR A 18 0.63 -0.08 5.86
CA TYR A 18 -0.78 -0.01 5.48
C TYR A 18 -1.63 -1.03 6.23
N ARG A 19 -1.14 -2.27 6.39
CA ARG A 19 -1.83 -3.34 7.13
C ARG A 19 -1.88 -3.13 8.64
N GLU A 20 -0.98 -2.34 9.20
CA GLU A 20 -1.01 -1.93 10.61
C GLU A 20 -1.97 -0.76 10.85
N MET A 21 -2.34 0.00 9.82
CA MET A 21 -3.28 1.11 9.97
C MET A 21 -4.66 0.59 10.39
N PRO A 22 -5.36 1.26 11.33
CA PRO A 22 -6.74 0.98 11.65
C PRO A 22 -7.64 1.09 10.42
N ASN A 23 -8.59 0.17 10.25
CA ASN A 23 -9.47 0.13 9.07
C ASN A 23 -10.23 1.46 8.84
N ASN A 24 -10.62 2.15 9.91
CA ASN A 24 -11.29 3.45 9.83
C ASN A 24 -10.37 4.62 9.40
N LEU A 25 -9.06 4.39 9.34
CA LEU A 25 -8.06 5.37 8.88
C LEU A 25 -7.45 5.00 7.52
N ARG A 26 -7.81 3.84 6.95
CA ARG A 26 -7.41 3.44 5.59
C ARG A 26 -8.33 4.10 4.57
N ASP A 27 -8.07 5.36 4.30
CA ASP A 27 -8.79 6.12 3.27
C ASP A 27 -8.27 5.83 1.85
N HIS A 28 -8.93 6.42 0.85
CA HIS A 28 -8.52 6.31 -0.55
C HIS A 28 -7.08 6.79 -0.82
N VAL A 29 -6.57 7.75 -0.04
CA VAL A 29 -5.21 8.26 -0.22
C VAL A 29 -4.20 7.20 0.20
N SER A 30 -4.38 6.59 1.37
CA SER A 30 -3.51 5.52 1.87
C SER A 30 -3.51 4.30 0.94
N GLN A 31 -4.67 3.96 0.36
CA GLN A 31 -4.84 2.91 -0.66
C GLN A 31 -4.05 3.19 -1.94
N ILE A 32 -4.18 4.39 -2.51
CA ILE A 32 -3.43 4.77 -3.72
C ILE A 32 -1.92 4.76 -3.45
N CYS A 33 -1.49 5.26 -2.30
CA CYS A 33 -0.07 5.26 -1.93
C CYS A 33 0.51 3.84 -1.85
N VAL A 34 -0.21 2.88 -1.24
CA VAL A 34 0.31 1.51 -1.11
C VAL A 34 0.26 0.75 -2.45
N LEU A 35 -0.73 1.01 -3.30
CA LEU A 35 -0.78 0.45 -4.66
C LEU A 35 0.36 0.97 -5.54
N ASN A 36 0.68 2.27 -5.47
CA ASN A 36 1.86 2.82 -6.14
C ASN A 36 3.15 2.16 -5.63
N ALA A 37 3.28 1.98 -4.31
CA ALA A 37 4.42 1.27 -3.73
C ALA A 37 4.57 -0.15 -4.30
N CYS A 38 3.45 -0.88 -4.40
CA CYS A 38 3.44 -2.21 -4.99
C CYS A 38 3.84 -2.21 -6.47
N SER A 39 3.38 -1.20 -7.24
CA SER A 39 3.74 -1.04 -8.64
C SER A 39 5.24 -0.81 -8.84
N HIS A 40 5.88 -0.02 -7.97
CA HIS A 40 7.32 0.22 -8.04
C HIS A 40 8.16 -0.97 -7.57
N ALA A 41 7.66 -1.75 -6.61
CA ALA A 41 8.39 -2.88 -6.02
C ALA A 41 8.09 -4.25 -6.67
N GLY A 42 7.17 -4.32 -7.63
CA GLY A 42 6.78 -5.58 -8.29
C GLY A 42 5.89 -6.49 -7.43
N LEU A 43 5.22 -5.95 -6.42
CA LEU A 43 4.39 -6.68 -5.44
C LEU A 43 2.96 -6.89 -5.95
N LEU A 44 2.82 -7.66 -7.03
CA LEU A 44 1.53 -7.86 -7.71
C LEU A 44 0.49 -8.60 -6.87
N HIS A 45 0.93 -9.51 -6.00
CA HIS A 45 0.02 -10.27 -5.16
C HIS A 45 -0.60 -9.36 -4.09
N GLU A 46 0.23 -8.58 -3.42
CA GLU A 46 -0.14 -7.60 -2.41
C GLU A 46 -1.05 -6.52 -2.99
N ALA A 47 -0.71 -5.99 -4.17
CA ALA A 47 -1.54 -5.03 -4.88
C ALA A 47 -2.95 -5.57 -5.13
N ARG A 48 -3.05 -6.84 -5.54
CA ARG A 48 -4.34 -7.49 -5.80
C ARG A 48 -5.15 -7.69 -4.52
N THR A 49 -4.52 -8.14 -3.44
CA THR A 49 -5.20 -8.28 -2.14
C THR A 49 -5.75 -6.93 -1.67
N ILE A 50 -4.92 -5.88 -1.70
CA ILE A 50 -5.33 -4.54 -1.27
C ILE A 50 -6.44 -4.00 -2.17
N PHE A 51 -6.34 -4.18 -3.49
CA PHE A 51 -7.40 -3.76 -4.41
C PHE A 51 -8.75 -4.43 -4.12
N ASN A 52 -8.74 -5.71 -3.73
CA ASN A 52 -9.96 -6.43 -3.38
C ASN A 52 -10.56 -5.99 -2.04
N GLU A 53 -9.77 -5.40 -1.13
CA GLU A 53 -10.29 -4.81 0.12
C GLU A 53 -11.05 -3.50 -0.10
N ILE A 54 -10.91 -2.90 -1.30
CA ILE A 54 -11.57 -1.63 -1.67
C ILE A 54 -12.96 -1.88 -2.30
N SER A 55 -13.19 -3.09 -2.82
CA SER A 55 -14.43 -3.49 -3.50
C SER A 55 -15.46 -4.12 -2.57
#